data_AF-A0A952URU4-F1
#
_entry.id   AF-A0A952URU4-F1
#
_cell.length_a   1.000
_cell.length_b   1.000
_cell.length_c   1.000
_cell.angle_alpha   90.00
_cell.angle_beta   90.00
_cell.angle_gamma   90.00
#
_symmetry.space_group_name_H-M   'P 1'
#
loop_
_entity.id
_entity.type
_entity.pdbx_description
1 polymer ?
#
loop_
_entity_poly.entity_id
_entity_poly.type
_entity_poly.pdbx_seq_one_letter_code
_entity_poly.pdbx_strand_id
1 'polypeptide(L)'
;MELPDLSAALPWVQQISFGAVAGFVAGYALKKIGKLAAVIIGVIFIIIQLLAWTGFLSVNWGVVQEAVEPLLETESLDSAWNGLLRILTYNIPFAAAFVPAFILGVRRG
;
A
#
# COMPACT_ATOMS: atom_id res chain seq x y z
N MET A 1 25.01 39.51 -13.95
CA MET A 1 24.70 38.31 -13.15
C MET A 1 24.15 37.30 -14.13
N GLU A 2 24.94 36.30 -14.51
CA GLU A 2 24.44 35.20 -15.34
C GLU A 2 23.46 34.38 -14.50
N LEU A 3 22.25 34.19 -15.01
CA LEU A 3 21.24 33.38 -14.33
C LEU A 3 21.75 31.93 -14.22
N PRO A 4 21.57 31.24 -13.08
CA PRO A 4 21.96 29.85 -12.96
C PRO A 4 21.26 29.03 -14.04
N ASP A 5 22.03 28.19 -14.75
CA ASP A 5 21.55 27.41 -15.87
C ASP A 5 20.51 26.37 -15.42
N LEU A 6 19.23 26.73 -15.57
CA LEU A 6 18.07 25.89 -15.20
C LEU A 6 18.00 24.60 -16.00
N SER A 7 18.70 24.50 -17.14
CA SER A 7 18.74 23.31 -17.99
C SER A 7 19.35 22.10 -17.27
N ALA A 8 20.30 22.33 -16.37
CA ALA A 8 20.92 21.27 -15.58
C ALA A 8 20.00 20.73 -14.46
N ALA A 9 19.09 21.57 -13.94
CA ALA A 9 18.17 21.21 -12.85
C ALA A 9 16.84 20.63 -13.35
N LEU A 10 16.44 20.95 -14.57
CA LEU A 10 15.18 20.52 -15.19
C LEU A 10 14.91 19.00 -15.11
N PRO A 11 15.87 18.10 -15.40
CA PRO A 11 15.66 16.65 -15.32
C PRO A 11 15.31 16.17 -13.91
N TRP A 12 15.94 16.76 -12.89
CA TRP A 12 15.73 16.42 -11.49
C TRP A 12 14.38 16.93 -10.99
N VAL A 13 14.03 18.16 -11.35
CA VAL A 13 12.72 18.77 -11.02
C VAL A 13 11.58 17.94 -11.62
N GLN A 14 11.72 17.47 -12.86
CA GLN A 14 10.73 16.62 -13.50
C GLN A 14 10.56 15.28 -12.78
N GLN A 15 11.66 14.59 -12.45
CA GLN A 15 11.61 13.31 -11.75
C GLN A 15 11.01 13.42 -10.34
N ILE A 16 11.40 14.44 -9.58
CA ILE A 16 10.89 14.70 -8.23
C ILE A 16 9.39 15.05 -8.28
N SER A 17 9.00 15.95 -9.20
CA SER A 17 7.59 16.36 -9.33
C SER A 17 6.70 15.18 -9.73
N PHE A 18 7.16 14.38 -10.70
CA PHE A 18 6.45 13.17 -11.10
C PHE A 18 6.35 12.17 -9.94
N GLY A 19 7.45 11.92 -9.22
CA GLY A 19 7.46 11.05 -8.04
C GLY A 19 6.50 11.50 -6.96
N ALA A 20 6.44 12.79 -6.66
CA ALA A 20 5.51 13.34 -5.67
C ALA A 20 4.04 13.12 -6.09
N VAL A 21 3.68 13.44 -7.33
CA VAL A 21 2.30 13.26 -7.82
C VAL A 21 1.92 11.79 -7.85
N ALA A 22 2.79 10.94 -8.41
CA ALA A 22 2.58 9.49 -8.47
C ALA A 22 2.42 8.89 -7.06
N GLY A 23 3.29 9.29 -6.13
CA GLY A 23 3.22 8.88 -4.72
C GLY A 23 1.88 9.24 -4.11
N PHE A 24 1.48 10.51 -4.18
CA PHE A 24 0.22 10.98 -3.61
C PHE A 24 -1.00 10.23 -4.17
N VAL A 25 -1.10 10.09 -5.49
CA VAL A 25 -2.21 9.41 -6.14
C VAL A 25 -2.24 7.92 -5.77
N ALA A 26 -1.10 7.24 -5.79
CA ALA A 26 -0.99 5.84 -5.41
C ALA A 26 -1.41 5.61 -3.95
N GLY A 27 -0.94 6.46 -3.03
CA GLY A 27 -1.30 6.37 -1.61
C GLY A 27 -2.78 6.64 -1.36
N TYR A 28 -3.35 7.65 -2.03
CA TYR A 28 -4.77 7.96 -1.94
C TYR A 28 -5.65 6.81 -2.44
N ALA A 29 -5.31 6.24 -3.61
CA ALA A 29 -6.00 5.10 -4.19
C ALA A 29 -5.92 3.86 -3.28
N LEU A 30 -4.73 3.56 -2.74
CA LEU A 30 -4.53 2.44 -1.82
C LEU A 30 -5.44 2.55 -0.60
N LYS A 31 -5.57 3.74 -0.01
CA LYS A 31 -6.42 3.93 1.16
C LYS A 31 -7.91 3.77 0.84
N LYS A 32 -8.38 4.26 -0.31
CA LYS A 32 -9.78 4.10 -0.75
C LYS A 32 -10.13 2.64 -1.00
N ILE A 33 -9.27 1.93 -1.74
CA ILE A 33 -9.45 0.51 -2.04
C ILE A 33 -9.37 -0.31 -0.75
N GLY A 34 -8.40 -0.02 0.12
CA GLY A 34 -8.25 -0.68 1.42
C GLY A 34 -9.45 -0.50 2.33
N LYS A 35 -10.06 0.70 2.38
CA LYS A 35 -11.33 0.93 3.11
C LYS A 35 -12.45 0.06 2.55
N LEU A 36 -12.62 0.01 1.22
CA LEU A 36 -13.66 -0.80 0.59
C LEU A 36 -13.45 -2.31 0.87
N ALA A 37 -12.22 -2.79 0.69
CA ALA A 37 -11.86 -4.17 0.98
C ALA A 37 -12.13 -4.54 2.45
N ALA A 38 -11.76 -3.67 3.39
CA ALA A 38 -12.00 -3.88 4.82
C ALA A 38 -13.50 -3.98 5.14
N VAL A 39 -14.34 -3.14 4.52
CA VAL A 39 -15.80 -3.20 4.68
C VAL A 39 -16.34 -4.54 4.15
N ILE A 40 -15.93 -4.95 2.95
CA ILE A 40 -16.38 -6.20 2.33
C ILE A 40 -15.99 -7.40 3.22
N ILE A 41 -14.73 -7.47 3.66
CA ILE A 41 -14.24 -8.54 4.52
C ILE A 41 -15.02 -8.56 5.85
N GLY A 42 -15.26 -7.39 6.46
CA GLY A 42 -16.04 -7.29 7.69
C GLY A 42 -17.48 -7.76 7.53
N VAL A 43 -18.14 -7.40 6.42
CA VAL A 43 -19.51 -7.86 6.13
C VAL A 43 -19.55 -9.38 5.94
N ILE A 44 -18.62 -9.94 5.17
CA ILE A 44 -18.49 -11.40 4.99
C ILE A 44 -18.29 -12.08 6.34
N PHE A 45 -17.42 -11.54 7.18
CA PHE A 45 -17.17 -12.06 8.52
C PHE A 45 -18.45 -12.07 9.37
N ILE A 46 -19.21 -10.97 9.41
CA ILE A 46 -20.48 -10.90 10.14
C ILE A 46 -21.47 -11.96 9.64
N ILE A 47 -21.61 -12.13 8.32
CA ILE A 47 -22.49 -13.14 7.73
C ILE A 47 -22.08 -14.55 8.18
N ILE A 48 -20.79 -14.89 8.10
CA ILE A 48 -20.28 -16.20 8.54
C ILE A 48 -20.60 -16.43 10.02
N GLN A 49 -20.39 -15.42 10.87
CA GLN A 49 -20.66 -15.55 12.30
C GLN A 49 -22.15 -15.74 12.60
N LEU A 50 -23.04 -15.05 11.89
CA LEU A 50 -24.49 -15.25 12.05
C LEU A 50 -24.92 -16.65 11.64
N LEU A 51 -24.40 -17.17 10.52
CA LEU A 51 -24.68 -18.53 10.06
C LEU A 51 -24.12 -19.59 11.02
N ALA A 52 -22.94 -19.34 11.59
CA ALA A 52 -22.35 -20.21 12.61
C ALA A 52 -23.18 -20.22 13.90
N TRP A 53 -23.59 -19.04 14.38
CA TRP A 53 -24.39 -18.91 15.60
C TRP A 53 -25.77 -19.56 15.48
N THR A 54 -26.40 -19.45 14.32
CA THR A 54 -27.70 -20.09 14.02
C THR A 54 -27.60 -21.58 13.72
N GLY A 55 -26.37 -22.13 13.63
CA GLY A 55 -26.14 -23.56 13.40
C GLY A 55 -26.26 -24.00 11.94
N PHE A 56 -26.35 -23.08 10.97
CA PHE A 56 -26.37 -23.42 9.54
C PHE A 56 -25.02 -23.94 9.03
N LEU A 57 -23.92 -23.52 9.65
CA LEU A 57 -22.57 -24.01 9.35
C LEU A 57 -21.71 -24.07 10.62
N SER A 58 -20.59 -24.79 10.54
CA SER A 58 -19.54 -24.80 11.57
C SER A 58 -18.23 -24.30 10.95
N VAL A 59 -17.52 -23.42 11.66
CA VAL A 59 -16.26 -22.84 11.19
C VAL A 59 -15.09 -23.66 11.74
N ASN A 60 -14.29 -24.24 10.85
CA ASN A 60 -13.03 -24.88 11.24
C ASN A 60 -11.91 -23.84 11.35
N TRP A 61 -11.68 -23.37 12.57
CA TRP A 61 -10.65 -22.36 12.84
C TRP A 61 -9.22 -22.86 12.60
N GLY A 62 -8.96 -24.17 12.69
CA GLY A 62 -7.64 -24.73 12.38
C GLY A 62 -7.26 -24.56 10.91
N VAL A 63 -8.20 -24.86 10.01
CA VAL A 63 -8.01 -24.65 8.56
C VAL A 63 -7.90 -23.16 8.21
N VAL A 64 -8.69 -22.31 8.88
CA VAL A 64 -8.59 -20.85 8.70
C VAL A 64 -7.22 -20.34 9.13
N GLN A 65 -6.69 -20.82 10.26
CA GLN A 65 -5.36 -20.45 10.73
C GLN A 65 -4.29 -20.90 9.73
N GLU A 66 -4.29 -22.17 9.32
CA GLU A 66 -3.31 -22.72 8.36
C GLU A 66 -3.31 -21.96 7.03
N ALA A 67 -4.47 -21.47 6.58
CA ALA A 67 -4.59 -20.68 5.36
C ALA A 67 -4.08 -19.23 5.50
N VAL A 68 -4.18 -18.65 6.70
CA VAL A 68 -3.86 -17.22 6.95
C VAL A 68 -2.44 -17.04 7.48
N GLU A 69 -1.92 -18.00 8.24
CA GLU A 69 -0.62 -17.92 8.91
C GLU A 69 0.53 -17.58 7.94
N PRO A 70 0.68 -18.23 6.77
CA PRO A 70 1.74 -17.87 5.81
C PRO A 70 1.66 -16.44 5.27
N LEU A 71 0.45 -15.87 5.21
CA LEU A 71 0.22 -14.49 4.76
C LEU A 71 0.61 -13.45 5.82
N LEU A 72 0.66 -13.88 7.09
CA LEU A 72 0.99 -13.03 8.23
C LEU A 72 2.42 -13.26 8.76
N GLU A 73 3.11 -14.26 8.26
CA GLU A 73 4.52 -14.53 8.57
C GLU A 73 5.39 -13.30 8.29
N THR A 74 6.30 -13.01 9.22
CA THR A 74 7.21 -11.86 9.08
C THR A 74 8.06 -11.96 7.83
N GLU A 75 8.45 -13.17 7.39
CA GLU A 75 9.22 -13.36 6.17
C GLU A 75 8.46 -12.95 4.91
N SER A 76 7.16 -13.24 4.82
CA SER A 76 6.34 -12.87 3.67
C SER A 76 6.13 -11.35 3.60
N LEU A 77 5.92 -10.72 4.77
CA LEU A 77 5.84 -9.27 4.91
C LEU A 77 7.17 -8.58 4.57
N ASP A 78 8.29 -9.09 5.08
CA ASP A 78 9.62 -8.55 4.84
C ASP A 78 10.01 -8.71 3.36
N SER A 79 9.68 -9.83 2.73
CA SER A 79 9.92 -10.05 1.30
C SER A 79 9.12 -9.05 0.44
N ALA A 80 7.83 -8.86 0.76
CA ALA A 80 7.01 -7.86 0.08
C ALA A 80 7.53 -6.43 0.29
N TRP A 81 7.96 -6.10 1.51
CA TRP A 81 8.53 -4.80 1.84
C TRP A 81 9.86 -4.56 1.11
N ASN A 82 10.76 -5.54 1.11
CA ASN A 82 12.03 -5.45 0.42
C ASN A 82 11.85 -5.34 -1.10
N GLY A 83 10.86 -6.05 -1.67
CA GLY A 83 10.48 -5.90 -3.08
C GLY A 83 10.03 -4.48 -3.41
N LEU A 84 9.16 -3.90 -2.58
CA LEU A 84 8.73 -2.51 -2.72
C LEU A 84 9.92 -1.54 -2.59
N LEU A 85 10.75 -1.69 -1.55
CA LEU A 85 11.94 -0.87 -1.34
C LEU A 85 12.91 -0.95 -2.51
N ARG A 86 13.07 -2.12 -3.14
CA ARG A 86 13.92 -2.29 -4.32
C ARG A 86 13.40 -1.53 -5.53
N ILE A 87 12.08 -1.51 -5.75
CA ILE A 87 11.45 -0.71 -6.82
C ILE A 87 11.64 0.78 -6.53
N LEU A 88 11.43 1.20 -5.28
CA LEU A 88 11.56 2.59 -4.87
C LEU A 88 13.02 3.08 -4.95
N THR A 89 13.97 2.31 -4.44
CA THR A 89 15.39 2.70 -4.38
C THR A 89 16.12 2.59 -5.72
N TYR A 90 15.52 1.96 -6.73
CA TYR A 90 16.05 1.93 -8.10
C TYR A 90 16.27 3.34 -8.69
N ASN A 91 15.46 4.31 -8.28
CA ASN A 91 15.65 5.73 -8.60
C ASN A 91 15.54 6.57 -7.32
N ILE A 92 16.68 6.84 -6.68
CA ILE A 92 16.74 7.54 -5.40
C ILE A 92 16.06 8.92 -5.42
N PRO A 93 16.30 9.80 -6.43
CA PRO A 93 15.58 11.09 -6.55
C PRO A 93 14.06 10.94 -6.61
N PHE A 94 13.57 9.95 -7.37
CA PHE A 94 12.15 9.63 -7.43
C PHE A 94 11.63 9.10 -6.09
N ALA A 95 12.35 8.17 -5.44
CA ALA A 95 11.97 7.59 -4.15
C ALA A 95 11.82 8.65 -3.05
N ALA A 96 12.78 9.58 -3.01
CA ALA A 96 12.81 10.67 -2.05
C ALA A 96 11.56 11.54 -2.12
N ALA A 97 11.02 11.75 -3.33
CA ALA A 97 9.78 12.51 -3.54
C ALA A 97 8.52 11.64 -3.35
N PHE A 98 8.57 10.39 -3.82
CA PHE A 98 7.44 9.47 -3.85
C PHE A 98 6.99 9.06 -2.44
N VAL A 99 7.90 8.61 -1.58
CA VAL A 99 7.56 8.06 -0.25
C VAL A 99 6.80 9.05 0.64
N PRO A 100 7.27 10.29 0.87
CA PRO A 100 6.53 11.24 1.69
C PRO A 100 5.19 11.61 1.06
N ALA A 101 5.13 11.78 -0.26
CA ALA A 101 3.87 12.08 -0.94
C ALA A 101 2.87 10.91 -0.87
N PHE A 102 3.36 9.67 -0.96
CA PHE A 102 2.57 8.46 -0.77
C PHE A 102 1.98 8.38 0.62
N ILE A 103 2.78 8.60 1.67
CA ILE A 103 2.29 8.65 3.05
C ILE A 103 1.21 9.73 3.20
N LEU A 104 1.41 10.91 2.60
CA LEU A 104 0.40 11.98 2.59
C LEU A 104 -0.87 11.58 1.83
N GLY A 105 -0.74 10.87 0.73
CA GLY A 105 -1.86 10.29 -0.04
C GLY A 105 -2.66 9.31 0.81
N VAL A 106 -1.99 8.37 1.47
CA VAL A 106 -2.62 7.39 2.38
C VAL A 106 -3.35 8.07 3.54
N ARG A 107 -2.79 9.16 4.07
CA ARG A 107 -3.44 9.95 5.14
C ARG A 107 -4.68 10.71 4.67
N ARG A 108 -4.72 11.14 3.39
CA ARG A 108 -5.84 11.91 2.82
C ARG A 108 -6.94 11.05 2.18
N GLY A 109 -6.65 9.81 1.77
CA GLY A 109 -7.64 8.87 1.23
C GLY A 109 -8.66 8.40 2.27
#